data_AF-A0A803KV37-F1
#
_entry.id   AF-A0A803KV37-F1
#
_cell.length_a   1.000
_cell.length_b   1.000
_cell.length_c   1.000
_cell.angle_alpha   90.00
_cell.angle_beta   90.00
_cell.angle_gamma   90.00
#
_symmetry.space_group_name_H-M   'P 1'
#
loop_
_entity.id
_entity.type
_entity.pdbx_description
1 polymer ?
#
loop_
_entity_poly.entity_id
_entity_poly.type
_entity_poly.pdbx_seq_one_letter_code
_entity_poly.pdbx_strand_id
1 'polypeptide(L)'
;VVGIHAIEAPVLHPMSEGLFNFVVAWTFMFAPLLYTDFKNSRYKGSLDALWGLQMFLTNTFLIPYMAIRQNGADASDYPRKPSQLGIVMIKGAPVVGLIGGAVCAISILWALYGRMDGDFGSLNERWNFLLSYLGSERLAYAFIWDIVLYTIFQPWLIGENLPNVAEDRLMFVKYARFIPVIGLLAYLLCLKREVVEELLE
;
A
#
# COMPACT_ATOMS: atom_id res chain seq x y z
N VAL A 1 2.20 -16.78 32.98
CA VAL A 1 2.85 -15.56 32.46
C VAL A 1 4.15 -16.01 31.81
N VAL A 2 4.24 -15.98 30.49
CA VAL A 2 5.44 -16.43 29.75
C VAL A 2 5.84 -15.29 28.81
N GLY A 3 6.84 -14.51 29.21
CA GLY A 3 7.41 -13.40 28.44
C GLY A 3 8.77 -13.02 29.02
N ILE A 4 9.75 -12.81 28.15
CA ILE A 4 11.10 -12.37 28.56
C ILE A 4 10.99 -10.88 28.91
N HIS A 5 10.92 -10.56 30.20
CA HIS A 5 10.75 -9.20 30.75
C HIS A 5 12.02 -8.32 30.68
N ALA A 6 12.88 -8.50 29.66
CA ALA A 6 14.10 -7.70 29.55
C ALA A 6 13.81 -6.28 29.00
N ILE A 7 12.80 -6.14 28.14
CA ILE A 7 12.33 -4.87 27.57
C ILE A 7 10.81 -4.97 27.44
N GLU A 8 10.07 -4.32 28.34
CA GLU A 8 8.64 -4.16 28.14
C GLU A 8 8.42 -3.16 27.01
N ALA A 9 7.78 -3.60 25.93
CA ALA A 9 7.42 -2.71 24.85
C ALA A 9 6.47 -1.63 25.41
N PRO A 10 6.75 -0.34 25.15
CA PRO A 10 5.88 0.73 25.64
C PRO A 10 4.48 0.51 25.09
N VAL A 11 3.48 0.61 25.97
CA VAL A 11 2.08 0.52 25.55
C VAL A 11 1.77 1.75 24.71
N LEU A 12 1.61 1.56 23.40
CA LEU A 12 1.29 2.63 22.48
C LEU A 12 -0.22 2.88 22.45
N HIS A 13 -0.60 4.10 22.09
CA HIS A 13 -1.99 4.45 21.94
C HIS A 13 -2.59 3.68 20.74
N PRO A 14 -3.78 3.05 20.85
CA PRO A 14 -4.36 2.26 19.75
C PRO A 14 -4.47 3.01 18.41
N MET A 15 -4.68 4.33 18.48
CA MET A 15 -4.69 5.21 17.28
C MET A 15 -3.35 5.25 16.53
N SER A 16 -2.21 5.27 17.22
CA SER A 16 -0.90 5.32 16.53
C SER A 16 -0.54 3.97 15.93
N GLU A 17 -0.81 2.87 16.66
CA GLU A 17 -0.67 1.50 16.15
C GLU A 17 -1.55 1.26 14.92
N GLY A 18 -2.83 1.68 14.99
CA GLY A 18 -3.77 1.58 13.88
C GLY A 18 -3.35 2.41 12.67
N LEU A 19 -2.91 3.66 12.86
CA LEU A 19 -2.43 4.52 11.77
C LEU A 19 -1.22 3.89 11.06
N PHE A 20 -0.24 3.42 11.83
CA PHE A 20 0.96 2.77 11.29
C PHE A 20 0.60 1.53 10.46
N ASN A 21 -0.14 0.59 11.06
CA ASN A 21 -0.52 -0.65 10.39
C ASN A 21 -1.37 -0.39 9.14
N PHE A 22 -2.22 0.62 9.17
CA PHE A 22 -3.02 1.03 8.01
C PHE A 22 -2.15 1.48 6.84
N VAL A 23 -1.18 2.38 7.07
CA VAL A 23 -0.30 2.89 6.01
C VAL A 23 0.62 1.79 5.48
N VAL A 24 1.16 0.95 6.36
CA VAL A 24 2.02 -0.19 5.97
C VAL A 24 1.24 -1.22 5.14
N ALA A 25 0.02 -1.57 5.56
CA ALA A 25 -0.82 -2.51 4.81
C ALA A 25 -1.22 -1.95 3.43
N TRP A 26 -1.51 -0.66 3.33
CA TRP A 26 -1.75 -0.02 2.04
C TRP A 26 -0.50 -0.09 1.15
N THR A 27 0.67 0.23 1.72
CA THR A 27 1.97 0.13 1.03
C THR A 27 2.26 -1.30 0.54
N PHE A 28 1.94 -2.29 1.37
CA PHE A 28 2.09 -3.70 1.02
C PHE A 28 1.27 -4.07 -0.23
N MET A 29 0.04 -3.58 -0.33
CA MET A 29 -0.81 -3.78 -1.51
C MET A 29 -0.32 -3.04 -2.76
N PHE A 30 0.53 -2.02 -2.64
CA PHE A 30 1.13 -1.37 -3.81
C PHE A 30 2.14 -2.27 -4.54
N ALA A 31 2.70 -3.30 -3.89
CA ALA A 31 3.72 -4.13 -4.53
C ALA A 31 3.23 -4.79 -5.83
N PRO A 32 2.12 -5.57 -5.84
CA PRO A 32 1.68 -6.20 -7.07
C PRO A 32 1.24 -5.18 -8.13
N LEU A 33 0.75 -3.99 -7.72
CA LEU A 33 0.44 -2.91 -8.66
C LEU A 33 1.72 -2.38 -9.35
N LEU A 34 2.81 -2.19 -8.62
CA LEU A 34 4.10 -1.77 -9.19
C LEU A 34 4.70 -2.84 -10.11
N TYR A 35 4.60 -4.12 -9.75
CA TYR A 35 5.12 -5.21 -10.58
C TYR A 35 4.30 -5.45 -11.85
N THR A 36 2.99 -5.17 -11.82
CA THR A 36 2.10 -5.30 -13.00
C THR A 36 2.07 -4.03 -13.87
N ASP A 37 2.83 -2.99 -13.50
CA ASP A 37 2.79 -1.72 -14.19
C ASP A 37 3.44 -1.78 -15.58
N PHE A 38 2.70 -1.43 -16.64
CA PHE A 38 3.22 -1.48 -18.03
C PHE A 38 4.45 -0.62 -18.26
N LYS A 39 4.60 0.47 -17.49
CA LYS A 39 5.70 1.41 -17.61
C LYS A 39 6.83 1.12 -16.62
N ASN A 40 6.80 -0.02 -15.93
CA ASN A 40 7.82 -0.40 -14.96
C ASN A 40 9.22 -0.55 -15.59
N SER A 41 9.30 -0.84 -16.90
CA SER A 41 10.56 -0.99 -17.64
C SER A 41 11.39 0.28 -17.67
N ARG A 42 10.74 1.45 -17.59
CA ARG A 42 11.39 2.77 -17.53
C ARG A 42 12.18 2.97 -16.24
N TYR A 43 11.83 2.23 -15.19
CA TYR A 43 12.58 2.24 -13.94
C TYR A 43 13.76 1.27 -14.03
N LYS A 44 14.95 1.83 -14.26
CA LYS A 44 16.21 1.07 -14.41
C LYS A 44 16.72 0.46 -13.10
N GLY A 45 16.20 0.89 -11.95
CA GLY A 45 16.54 0.37 -10.63
C GLY A 45 15.88 -0.99 -10.32
N SER A 46 16.14 -1.54 -9.13
CA SER A 46 15.45 -2.75 -8.66
C SER A 46 14.09 -2.37 -8.06
N LEU A 47 13.00 -2.90 -8.61
CA LEU A 47 11.65 -2.70 -8.06
C LEU A 47 11.52 -3.29 -6.65
N ASP A 48 12.21 -4.39 -6.37
CA ASP A 48 12.25 -5.02 -5.04
C ASP A 48 12.89 -4.08 -4.01
N ALA A 49 13.99 -3.42 -4.40
CA ALA A 49 14.63 -2.43 -3.56
C ALA A 49 13.75 -1.19 -3.37
N LEU A 50 13.09 -0.73 -4.44
CA LEU A 50 12.17 0.40 -4.37
C LEU A 50 11.01 0.09 -3.41
N TRP A 51 10.36 -1.07 -3.57
CA TRP A 51 9.27 -1.49 -2.70
C TRP A 51 9.74 -1.77 -1.27
N GLY A 52 10.91 -2.40 -1.10
CA GLY A 52 11.49 -2.64 0.22
C GLY A 52 11.77 -1.34 0.96
N LEU A 53 12.35 -0.34 0.28
CA LEU A 53 12.57 0.99 0.85
C LEU A 53 11.25 1.74 1.08
N GLN A 54 10.28 1.57 0.18
CA GLN A 54 8.92 2.09 0.32
C GLN A 54 8.25 1.55 1.59
N MET A 55 8.46 0.31 2.00
CA MET A 55 7.88 -0.23 3.24
C MET A 55 8.38 0.50 4.51
N PHE A 56 9.52 1.19 4.46
CA PHE A 56 10.08 1.95 5.59
C PHE A 56 9.92 3.47 5.45
N LEU A 57 10.00 4.01 4.22
CA LEU A 57 10.04 5.45 3.92
C LEU A 57 9.01 5.88 2.88
N THR A 58 8.01 5.03 2.62
CA THR A 58 6.72 5.30 1.97
C THR A 58 6.66 6.54 1.06
N ASN A 59 6.45 7.75 1.57
CA ASN A 59 6.39 9.00 0.79
C ASN A 59 7.56 9.27 -0.18
N THR A 60 8.79 8.89 0.16
CA THR A 60 9.99 9.39 -0.52
C THR A 60 10.29 8.65 -1.83
N PHE A 61 9.91 7.37 -1.95
CA PHE A 61 10.32 6.54 -3.09
C PHE A 61 9.27 6.44 -4.20
N LEU A 62 7.99 6.63 -3.88
CA LEU A 62 6.94 6.61 -4.89
C LEU A 62 7.02 7.83 -5.83
N ILE A 63 7.39 9.02 -5.32
CA ILE A 63 7.47 10.24 -6.12
C ILE A 63 8.50 10.12 -7.26
N PRO A 64 9.77 9.74 -7.00
CA PRO A 64 10.75 9.48 -8.06
C PRO A 64 10.30 8.40 -9.04
N TYR A 65 9.64 7.34 -8.57
CA TYR A 65 9.10 6.30 -9.45
C TYR A 65 8.09 6.88 -10.45
N MET A 66 7.12 7.66 -9.95
CA MET A 66 6.10 8.30 -10.78
C MET A 66 6.71 9.29 -11.77
N ALA A 67 7.76 10.00 -11.38
CA ALA A 67 8.49 10.90 -12.27
C ALA A 67 9.26 10.15 -13.38
N ILE A 68 10.05 9.14 -13.01
CA ILE A 68 10.84 8.34 -13.97
C ILE A 68 9.91 7.63 -14.96
N ARG A 69 8.78 7.12 -14.49
CA ARG A 69 7.75 6.50 -15.31
C ARG A 69 7.20 7.45 -16.39
N GLN A 70 7.18 8.77 -16.18
CA GLN A 70 6.67 9.71 -17.19
C GLN A 70 7.65 9.93 -18.35
N ASN A 71 8.92 9.54 -18.21
CA ASN A 71 9.90 9.71 -19.29
C ASN A 71 9.49 8.98 -20.58
N GLY A 72 10.01 9.45 -21.71
CA GLY A 72 9.85 8.77 -23.00
C GLY A 72 10.40 7.35 -22.93
N ALA A 73 9.83 6.44 -23.72
CA ALA A 73 10.37 5.09 -23.81
C ALA A 73 11.73 5.15 -24.53
N ASP A 74 12.76 4.59 -23.91
CA ASP A 74 14.07 4.43 -24.53
C ASP A 74 14.06 3.17 -25.44
N ALA A 75 14.91 3.13 -26.46
CA ALA A 75 15.07 1.95 -27.32
C ALA A 75 15.54 0.68 -26.56
N SER A 76 16.02 0.87 -25.32
CA SER A 76 16.42 -0.19 -24.40
C SER A 76 15.30 -0.68 -23.47
N ASP A 77 14.11 -0.08 -23.53
CA ASP A 77 12.98 -0.43 -22.67
C ASP A 77 12.30 -1.71 -23.21
N TYR A 78 12.91 -2.85 -22.96
CA TYR A 78 12.32 -4.16 -23.23
C TYR A 78 11.47 -4.63 -22.03
N PRO A 79 10.48 -5.51 -22.24
CA PRO A 79 9.75 -6.16 -21.15
C PRO A 79 10.75 -6.80 -20.19
N ARG A 80 10.76 -6.32 -18.95
CA ARG A 80 11.73 -6.78 -17.96
C ARG A 80 11.18 -8.05 -17.31
N LYS A 81 11.98 -9.11 -17.33
CA LYS A 81 11.65 -10.32 -16.58
C LYS A 81 11.47 -9.97 -15.09
N PRO A 82 10.33 -10.28 -14.47
CA PRO A 82 10.11 -9.95 -13.07
C PRO A 82 11.09 -10.71 -12.17
N SER A 83 11.46 -10.09 -11.04
CA SER A 83 12.24 -10.74 -9.99
C SER A 83 11.46 -11.91 -9.37
N GLN A 84 12.12 -12.80 -8.63
CA GLN A 84 11.43 -13.90 -7.93
C GLN A 84 10.37 -13.37 -6.95
N LEU A 85 10.64 -12.25 -6.28
CA LEU A 85 9.68 -11.60 -5.40
C LEU A 85 8.52 -11.02 -6.20
N GLY A 86 8.79 -10.35 -7.33
CA GLY A 86 7.77 -9.85 -8.24
C GLY A 86 6.84 -10.96 -8.75
N ILE A 87 7.40 -12.10 -9.15
CA ILE A 87 6.64 -13.30 -9.58
C ILE A 87 5.66 -13.75 -8.49
N VAL A 88 6.13 -13.85 -7.23
CA VAL A 88 5.29 -14.26 -6.11
C VAL A 88 4.20 -13.24 -5.84
N MET A 89 4.53 -11.95 -5.87
CA MET A 89 3.57 -10.86 -5.60
C MET A 89 2.51 -10.73 -6.71
N ILE A 90 2.88 -10.94 -7.98
CA ILE A 90 1.93 -10.96 -9.11
C ILE A 90 1.00 -12.18 -9.00
N LYS A 91 1.55 -13.39 -8.82
CA LYS A 91 0.73 -14.62 -8.67
C LYS A 91 -0.19 -14.55 -7.45
N GLY A 92 0.33 -14.00 -6.36
CA GLY A 92 -0.37 -13.82 -5.09
C GLY A 92 -1.20 -12.55 -5.01
N ALA A 93 -1.36 -11.77 -6.09
CA ALA A 93 -1.99 -10.45 -6.04
C ALA A 93 -3.36 -10.45 -5.33
N PRO A 94 -4.28 -11.41 -5.58
CA PRO A 94 -5.55 -11.46 -4.84
C PRO A 94 -5.36 -11.70 -3.33
N VAL A 95 -4.41 -12.58 -2.96
CA VAL A 95 -4.12 -12.91 -1.56
C VAL A 95 -3.48 -11.71 -0.85
N VAL A 96 -2.52 -11.05 -1.50
CA VAL A 96 -1.88 -9.82 -1.02
C VAL A 96 -2.92 -8.73 -0.81
N GLY A 97 -3.86 -8.57 -1.75
CA GLY A 97 -4.97 -7.65 -1.64
C GLY A 97 -5.88 -7.97 -0.45
N LEU A 98 -6.31 -9.22 -0.30
CA LEU A 98 -7.18 -9.63 0.81
C LEU A 98 -6.51 -9.42 2.17
N ILE A 99 -5.24 -9.82 2.31
CA ILE A 99 -4.48 -9.64 3.56
C ILE A 99 -4.32 -8.15 3.86
N GLY A 100 -3.86 -7.35 2.89
CA GLY A 100 -3.67 -5.91 3.08
C GLY A 100 -4.97 -5.18 3.41
N GLY A 101 -6.06 -5.49 2.69
CA GLY A 101 -7.38 -4.93 2.93
C GLY A 101 -7.93 -5.32 4.31
N ALA A 102 -7.77 -6.58 4.72
CA ALA A 102 -8.14 -7.05 6.06
C ALA A 102 -7.34 -6.34 7.16
N VAL A 103 -6.03 -6.20 6.99
CA VAL A 103 -5.18 -5.48 7.96
C VAL A 103 -5.57 -4.01 8.02
N CYS A 104 -5.86 -3.34 6.90
CA CYS A 104 -6.38 -1.96 6.91
C CYS A 104 -7.70 -1.87 7.71
N ALA A 105 -8.65 -2.79 7.49
CA ALA A 105 -9.92 -2.80 8.20
C ALA A 105 -9.73 -3.06 9.70
N ILE A 106 -8.93 -4.05 10.06
CA ILE A 106 -8.58 -4.37 11.46
C ILE A 106 -7.88 -3.19 12.12
N SER A 107 -7.01 -2.48 11.40
CA SER A 107 -6.29 -1.31 11.92
C SER A 107 -7.23 -0.15 12.24
N ILE A 108 -8.24 0.09 11.40
CA ILE A 108 -9.29 1.07 11.69
C ILE A 108 -10.10 0.64 12.92
N LEU A 109 -10.53 -0.63 12.97
CA LEU A 109 -11.26 -1.16 14.13
C LEU A 109 -10.42 -1.08 15.41
N TRP A 110 -9.12 -1.34 15.33
CA TRP A 110 -8.19 -1.23 16.45
C TRP A 110 -7.96 0.22 16.89
N ALA A 111 -7.86 1.16 15.96
CA ALA A 111 -7.77 2.59 16.29
C ALA A 111 -9.01 3.05 17.09
N LEU A 112 -10.20 2.62 16.66
CA LEU A 112 -11.47 3.04 17.26
C LEU A 112 -11.85 2.28 18.54
N TYR A 113 -11.64 0.96 18.56
CA TYR A 113 -12.10 0.04 19.61
C TYR A 113 -10.98 -0.77 20.25
N GLY A 114 -9.72 -0.57 19.87
CA GLY A 114 -8.60 -1.21 20.53
C GLY A 114 -8.52 -0.78 21.99
N ARG A 115 -8.34 -1.73 22.89
CA ARG A 115 -8.17 -1.52 24.34
C ARG A 115 -9.28 -0.64 24.95
N MET A 116 -10.55 -0.97 24.71
CA MET A 116 -11.68 -0.29 25.37
C MET A 116 -11.65 -0.43 26.90
N ASP A 117 -11.01 -1.48 27.41
CA ASP A 117 -10.82 -1.72 28.85
C ASP A 117 -9.63 -0.94 29.45
N GLY A 118 -8.86 -0.22 28.63
CA GLY A 118 -7.74 0.62 29.08
C GLY A 118 -8.15 2.08 29.22
N ASP A 119 -7.42 2.84 30.03
CA ASP A 119 -7.64 4.28 30.33
C ASP A 119 -7.37 5.22 29.12
N PHE A 120 -7.56 4.73 27.89
CA PHE A 120 -7.29 5.43 26.63
C PHE A 120 -8.46 6.30 26.15
N GLY A 121 -9.44 6.52 27.02
CA GLY A 121 -10.53 7.46 26.80
C GLY A 121 -11.55 7.08 25.72
N SER A 122 -12.58 7.92 25.64
CA SER A 122 -13.65 7.95 24.67
C SER A 122 -13.17 8.33 23.26
N LEU A 123 -14.01 8.12 22.24
CA LEU A 123 -13.69 8.45 20.83
C LEU A 123 -13.22 9.91 20.64
N ASN A 124 -13.76 10.85 21.42
CA ASN A 124 -13.35 12.26 21.37
C ASN A 124 -11.92 12.47 21.91
N GLU A 125 -11.57 11.79 22.99
CA GLU A 125 -10.21 11.87 23.56
C GLU A 125 -9.18 11.24 22.62
N ARG A 126 -9.54 10.14 21.95
CA ARG A 126 -8.72 9.50 20.92
C ARG A 126 -8.50 10.40 19.71
N TRP A 127 -9.52 11.16 19.30
CA TRP A 127 -9.40 12.13 18.21
C TRP A 127 -8.48 13.30 18.60
N ASN A 128 -8.65 13.84 19.81
CA ASN A 128 -7.78 14.90 20.33
C ASN A 128 -6.33 14.42 20.47
N PHE A 129 -6.13 13.18 20.93
CA PHE A 129 -4.82 12.54 20.95
C PHE A 129 -4.23 12.45 19.55
N LEU A 130 -4.99 12.01 18.55
CA LEU A 130 -4.50 11.92 17.17
C LEU A 130 -4.06 13.30 16.66
N LEU A 131 -4.84 14.36 16.86
CA LEU A 131 -4.46 15.71 16.44
C LEU A 131 -3.17 16.19 17.13
N SER A 132 -3.06 15.95 18.44
CA SER A 132 -1.84 16.27 19.20
C SER A 132 -0.63 15.46 18.72
N TYR A 133 -0.83 14.17 18.45
CA TYR A 133 0.18 13.23 17.95
C TYR A 133 0.70 13.65 16.58
N LEU A 134 -0.19 14.06 15.66
CA LEU A 134 0.19 14.55 14.33
C LEU A 134 1.02 15.84 14.37
N GLY A 135 0.78 16.71 15.36
CA GLY A 135 1.54 17.96 15.52
C GLY A 135 2.85 17.82 16.29
N SER A 136 2.98 16.79 17.13
CA SER A 136 4.16 16.57 17.97
C SER A 136 5.16 15.60 17.34
N GLU A 137 4.67 14.56 16.66
CA GLU A 137 5.50 13.47 16.15
C GLU A 137 5.69 13.58 14.62
N ARG A 138 6.94 13.75 14.21
CA ARG A 138 7.31 13.88 12.78
C ARG A 138 6.93 12.64 11.97
N LEU A 139 7.02 11.46 12.58
CA LEU A 139 6.67 10.19 11.95
C LEU A 139 5.16 10.13 11.64
N ALA A 140 4.33 10.54 12.59
CA ALA A 140 2.88 10.58 12.43
C ALA A 140 2.46 11.54 11.32
N TYR A 141 3.12 12.70 11.27
CA TYR A 141 2.96 13.68 10.19
C TYR A 141 3.33 13.10 8.82
N ALA A 142 4.43 12.34 8.73
CA ALA A 142 4.84 11.67 7.49
C ALA A 142 3.80 10.66 7.00
N PHE A 143 3.16 9.90 7.89
CA PHE A 143 2.08 8.98 7.53
C PHE A 143 0.85 9.67 6.94
N ILE A 144 0.52 10.90 7.36
CA ILE A 144 -0.56 11.67 6.74
C ILE A 144 -0.21 12.01 5.29
N TRP A 145 1.03 12.42 5.03
CA TRP A 145 1.49 12.66 3.67
C TRP A 145 1.48 11.38 2.83
N ASP A 146 1.79 10.22 3.41
CA ASP A 146 1.66 8.94 2.72
C ASP A 146 0.22 8.68 2.28
N ILE A 147 -0.75 8.89 3.18
CA ILE A 147 -2.17 8.71 2.87
C ILE A 147 -2.60 9.64 1.73
N VAL A 148 -2.19 10.91 1.78
CA VAL A 148 -2.50 11.89 0.73
C VAL A 148 -1.88 11.45 -0.61
N LEU A 149 -0.60 11.13 -0.62
CA LEU A 149 0.12 10.70 -1.83
C LEU A 149 -0.46 9.41 -2.39
N TYR A 150 -0.78 8.42 -1.55
CA TYR A 150 -1.40 7.17 -1.99
C TYR A 150 -2.79 7.38 -2.56
N THR A 151 -3.57 8.30 -1.99
CA THR A 151 -4.89 8.65 -2.53
C THR A 151 -4.79 9.28 -3.92
N ILE A 152 -3.69 9.97 -4.24
CA ILE A 152 -3.45 10.56 -5.56
C ILE A 152 -2.85 9.53 -6.52
N PHE A 153 -1.84 8.77 -6.08
CA PHE A 153 -1.09 7.86 -6.93
C PHE A 153 -1.85 6.57 -7.23
N GLN A 154 -2.65 6.06 -6.30
CA GLN A 154 -3.49 4.87 -6.50
C GLN A 154 -4.38 4.99 -7.76
N PRO A 155 -5.28 5.99 -7.90
CA PRO A 155 -6.14 6.09 -9.07
C PRO A 155 -5.36 6.33 -10.37
N TRP A 156 -4.23 7.02 -10.30
CA TRP A 156 -3.38 7.28 -11.46
C TRP A 156 -2.68 5.99 -11.94
N LEU A 157 -2.02 5.26 -11.04
CA LEU A 157 -1.36 3.97 -11.32
C LEU A 157 -2.36 2.93 -11.82
N ILE A 158 -3.49 2.75 -11.13
CA ILE A 158 -4.53 1.81 -11.55
C ILE A 158 -5.12 2.24 -12.91
N GLY A 159 -5.28 3.54 -13.13
CA GLY A 159 -5.88 4.06 -14.36
C GLY A 159 -5.11 3.73 -15.63
N GLU A 160 -3.78 3.81 -15.57
CA GLU A 160 -2.92 3.44 -16.70
C GLU A 160 -2.78 1.92 -16.83
N ASN A 161 -3.01 1.15 -15.76
CA ASN A 161 -2.98 -0.32 -15.74
C ASN A 161 -4.36 -0.97 -15.88
N LEU A 162 -5.42 -0.20 -16.20
CA LEU A 162 -6.75 -0.75 -16.45
C LEU A 162 -6.80 -1.88 -17.50
N PRO A 163 -5.96 -1.90 -18.56
CA PRO A 163 -5.92 -3.03 -19.48
C PRO A 163 -5.58 -4.39 -18.82
N ASN A 164 -4.93 -4.38 -17.64
CA ASN A 164 -4.63 -5.59 -16.86
C ASN A 164 -5.86 -6.17 -16.14
N VAL A 165 -6.99 -5.48 -16.12
CA VAL A 165 -8.19 -5.88 -15.37
C VAL A 165 -9.12 -6.68 -16.28
N ALA A 166 -9.76 -7.72 -15.74
CA ALA A 166 -10.75 -8.52 -16.45
C ALA A 166 -11.87 -7.63 -17.03
N GLU A 167 -12.27 -7.89 -18.29
CA GLU A 167 -13.17 -7.01 -19.03
C GLU A 167 -14.55 -6.88 -18.37
N ASP A 168 -15.02 -7.94 -17.72
CA ASP A 168 -16.28 -7.98 -16.98
C ASP A 168 -16.26 -7.08 -15.72
N ARG A 169 -15.08 -6.82 -15.15
CA ARG A 169 -14.89 -5.99 -13.94
C ARG A 169 -14.25 -4.63 -14.21
N LEU A 170 -13.92 -4.32 -15.46
CA LEU A 170 -13.23 -3.10 -15.85
C LEU A 170 -13.95 -1.84 -15.35
N MET A 171 -15.27 -1.76 -15.56
CA MET A 171 -16.07 -0.61 -15.15
C MET A 171 -16.10 -0.44 -13.63
N PHE A 172 -16.18 -1.54 -12.88
CA PHE A 172 -16.14 -1.51 -11.42
C PHE A 172 -14.80 -0.95 -10.93
N VAL A 173 -13.67 -1.48 -11.42
CA VAL A 173 -12.33 -1.02 -11.01
C VAL A 173 -12.08 0.43 -11.43
N LYS A 174 -12.57 0.86 -12.60
CA LYS A 174 -12.45 2.24 -13.09
C LYS A 174 -13.07 3.27 -12.15
N TYR A 175 -14.19 2.95 -11.51
CA TYR A 175 -14.80 3.82 -10.51
C TYR A 175 -14.19 3.61 -9.12
N ALA A 176 -13.95 2.35 -8.72
CA ALA A 176 -13.40 2.01 -7.41
C ALA A 176 -11.99 2.57 -7.20
N ARG A 177 -11.18 2.77 -8.25
CA ARG A 177 -9.78 3.25 -8.16
C ARG A 177 -9.60 4.55 -7.36
N PHE A 178 -10.63 5.40 -7.30
CA PHE A 178 -10.62 6.68 -6.58
C PHE A 178 -10.91 6.54 -5.09
N ILE A 179 -11.37 5.38 -4.64
CA ILE A 179 -11.64 5.11 -3.23
C ILE A 179 -10.35 4.57 -2.59
N PRO A 180 -9.75 5.28 -1.60
CA PRO A 180 -8.61 4.82 -0.82
C PRO A 180 -8.72 3.36 -0.40
N VAL A 181 -7.66 2.56 -0.58
CA VAL A 181 -7.56 1.13 -0.22
C VAL A 181 -8.49 0.23 -1.05
N ILE A 182 -9.77 0.56 -1.17
CA ILE A 182 -10.79 -0.22 -1.88
C ILE A 182 -10.49 -0.33 -3.36
N GLY A 183 -10.06 0.78 -3.99
CA GLY A 183 -9.69 0.77 -5.41
C GLY A 183 -8.52 -0.16 -5.70
N LEU A 184 -7.53 -0.17 -4.81
CA LEU A 184 -6.37 -1.05 -4.91
C LEU A 184 -6.76 -2.51 -4.69
N LEU A 185 -7.55 -2.80 -3.64
CA LEU A 185 -8.10 -4.12 -3.39
C LEU A 185 -8.89 -4.65 -4.60
N ALA A 186 -9.77 -3.81 -5.17
CA ALA A 186 -10.56 -4.16 -6.35
C ALA A 186 -9.68 -4.49 -7.57
N TYR A 187 -8.64 -3.68 -7.82
CA TYR A 187 -7.69 -3.94 -8.90
C TYR A 187 -6.97 -5.29 -8.70
N LEU A 188 -6.46 -5.56 -7.50
CA LEU A 188 -5.72 -6.79 -7.19
C LEU A 188 -6.58 -8.06 -7.31
N LEU A 189 -7.86 -7.97 -6.95
CA LEU A 189 -8.81 -9.08 -7.06
C LEU A 189 -9.28 -9.33 -8.50
N CYS A 190 -9.25 -8.30 -9.36
CA CYS A 190 -9.78 -8.37 -10.72
C CYS A 190 -8.69 -8.44 -11.80
N LEU A 191 -7.44 -8.75 -11.42
CA LEU A 191 -6.33 -8.86 -12.35
C LEU A 191 -6.53 -10.03 -13.32
N LYS A 192 -6.31 -9.83 -14.62
CA LYS A 192 -6.42 -10.88 -15.65
C LYS A 192 -5.36 -11.95 -15.39
N ARG A 193 -5.79 -13.21 -15.42
CA ARG A 193 -4.90 -14.37 -15.26
C ARG A 193 -3.91 -14.50 -16.42
N GLU A 194 -4.33 -14.16 -17.64
CA GLU A 194 -3.49 -14.17 -18.84
C GLU A 194 -2.33 -13.17 -18.72
N VAL A 195 -2.58 -11.98 -18.18
CA VAL A 195 -1.52 -10.98 -17.91
C VAL A 195 -0.53 -11.49 -16.87
N VAL A 196 -1.03 -12.21 -15.86
CA VAL A 196 -0.14 -12.88 -14.89
C VAL A 196 0.74 -13.90 -15.61
N GLU A 197 0.19 -14.71 -16.51
CA GLU A 197 0.94 -15.74 -17.23
C GLU A 197 1.96 -15.14 -18.22
N GLU A 198 1.57 -14.11 -18.99
CA GLU A 198 2.45 -13.39 -19.94
C GLU A 198 3.63 -12.69 -19.24
N LEU A 199 3.44 -12.17 -18.03
CA LEU A 199 4.53 -11.58 -17.24
C LEU A 199 5.52 -12.62 -16.70
N LEU A 200 5.17 -13.91 -16.72
CA LEU A 200 5.97 -14.98 -16.09
C LEU A 200 6.75 -15.85 -17.08
N GLU A 201 6.40 -15.80 -18.37
CA GLU A 201 7.10 -16.48 -19.47
C GLU A 201 8.35 -15.70 -19.92
#